data_AF-A0A6J4X5L1-F1
#
_entry.id   AF-A0A6J4X5L1-F1
#
_cell.length_a   1.000
_cell.length_b   1.000
_cell.length_c   1.000
_cell.angle_alpha   90.00
_cell.angle_beta   90.00
_cell.angle_gamma   90.00
#
_symmetry.space_group_name_H-M   'P 1'
#
loop_
_entity.id
_entity.type
_entity.pdbx_description
1 polymer ?
#
loop_
_entity_poly.entity_id
_entity_poly.type
_entity_poly.pdbx_seq_one_letter_code
_entity_poly.pdbx_strand_id
1 'polypeptide(L)'
;MITFNRSQVIGAEFPDEETVKFNGIQVDHIYSMEINMDVRLSDGEILAIEGLMKRYTNFVCPEAMPVLQTAVGMSLREQGWDRRIMKEIGRKGCEHFAEIIIECGRSLDQARMSKEMWQALETDPGLNQVEFMEKWLAENPAIGA
;
A
#
# COMPACT_ATOMS: atom_id res chain seq x y z
N MET A 1 -21.54 -15.90 20.71
CA MET A 1 -20.09 -16.15 20.61
C MET A 1 -19.50 -14.96 19.88
N ILE A 2 -18.57 -14.23 20.48
CA ILE A 2 -17.92 -13.08 19.82
C ILE A 2 -16.78 -13.65 18.98
N THR A 3 -16.89 -13.55 17.66
CA THR A 3 -15.84 -13.94 16.71
C THR A 3 -15.23 -12.68 16.15
N PHE A 4 -14.09 -12.25 16.68
CA PHE A 4 -13.28 -11.19 16.10
C PHE A 4 -12.02 -11.81 15.49
N ASN A 5 -11.83 -11.61 14.20
CA ASN A 5 -10.56 -11.82 13.51
C ASN A 5 -10.44 -10.75 12.43
N ARG A 6 -9.26 -10.18 12.28
CA ARG A 6 -8.92 -9.30 11.17
C ARG A 6 -7.46 -9.48 10.85
N SER A 7 -7.17 -9.78 9.59
CA SER A 7 -5.82 -9.94 9.05
C SER A 7 -5.67 -9.03 7.84
N GLN A 8 -4.52 -8.39 7.75
CA GLN A 8 -4.15 -7.55 6.63
C GLN A 8 -2.72 -7.91 6.20
N VAL A 9 -2.53 -8.10 4.91
CA VAL A 9 -1.24 -8.49 4.32
C VAL A 9 -0.97 -7.59 3.13
N ILE A 10 0.21 -6.97 3.12
CA ILE A 10 0.69 -6.14 2.03
C ILE A 10 1.91 -6.83 1.41
N GLY A 11 1.82 -7.19 0.14
CA GLY A 11 2.95 -7.58 -0.70
C GLY A 11 3.38 -6.41 -1.59
N ALA A 12 4.68 -6.33 -1.88
CA ALA A 12 5.26 -5.34 -2.78
C ALA A 12 6.18 -6.05 -3.78
N GLU A 13 6.01 -5.76 -5.06
CA GLU A 13 6.81 -6.29 -6.17
C GLU A 13 7.33 -5.14 -7.01
N PHE A 14 8.49 -5.31 -7.65
CA PHE A 14 9.11 -4.28 -8.51
C PHE A 14 9.13 -4.79 -9.95
N PRO A 15 8.09 -4.50 -10.77
CA PRO A 15 8.05 -4.94 -12.16
C PRO A 15 9.12 -4.24 -13.01
N ASP A 16 9.57 -3.06 -12.61
CA ASP A 16 10.59 -2.26 -13.26
C ASP A 16 11.30 -1.32 -12.25
N GLU A 17 12.15 -0.42 -12.77
CA GLU A 17 12.92 0.50 -11.92
C GLU A 17 12.11 1.65 -11.33
N GLU A 18 10.95 1.97 -11.91
CA GLU A 18 10.18 3.18 -11.59
C GLU A 18 8.94 2.89 -10.75
N THR A 19 8.48 1.64 -10.73
CA THR A 19 7.18 1.25 -10.19
C THR A 19 7.32 0.22 -9.06
N VAL A 20 6.48 0.35 -8.04
CA VAL A 20 6.16 -0.73 -7.10
C VAL A 20 4.71 -1.13 -7.28
N LYS A 21 4.48 -2.43 -7.40
CA LYS A 21 3.17 -3.05 -7.44
C LYS A 21 2.83 -3.61 -6.07
N PHE A 22 1.81 -3.04 -5.45
CA PHE A 22 1.25 -3.55 -4.21
C PHE A 22 0.13 -4.56 -4.47
N ASN A 23 0.20 -5.69 -3.76
CA ASN A 23 -0.94 -6.59 -3.56
C ASN A 23 -1.37 -6.48 -2.09
N GLY A 24 -2.52 -5.88 -1.83
CA GLY A 24 -3.02 -5.68 -0.47
C GLY A 24 -4.27 -6.51 -0.24
N ILE A 25 -4.28 -7.32 0.83
CA ILE A 25 -5.39 -8.20 1.17
C ILE A 25 -5.86 -7.89 2.59
N GLN A 26 -7.17 -7.70 2.77
CA GLN A 26 -7.81 -7.62 4.09
C GLN A 26 -8.88 -8.71 4.21
N VAL A 27 -8.82 -9.48 5.29
CA VAL A 27 -9.78 -10.55 5.60
C VAL A 27 -10.21 -10.47 7.06
N ASP A 28 -11.51 -10.47 7.31
CA ASP A 28 -12.12 -10.66 8.62
C ASP A 28 -13.21 -11.73 8.56
N HIS A 29 -13.93 -11.98 9.66
CA HIS A 29 -14.99 -13.00 9.71
C HIS A 29 -16.13 -12.77 8.69
N ILE A 30 -16.35 -11.54 8.24
CA ILE A 30 -17.43 -11.12 7.34
C ILE A 30 -16.88 -10.79 5.96
N TYR A 31 -15.82 -10.01 5.86
CA TYR A 31 -15.33 -9.41 4.63
C TYR A 31 -14.02 -10.04 4.15
N SER A 32 -13.82 -10.03 2.83
CA SER A 32 -12.55 -10.36 2.19
C SER A 32 -12.40 -9.50 0.96
N MET A 33 -11.39 -8.63 0.99
CA MET A 33 -11.11 -7.60 0.00
C MET A 33 -9.65 -7.68 -0.41
N GLU A 34 -9.39 -7.35 -1.66
CA GLU A 34 -8.05 -7.30 -2.23
C GLU A 34 -7.92 -6.09 -3.14
N ILE A 35 -6.72 -5.49 -3.19
CA ILE A 35 -6.34 -4.51 -4.19
C ILE A 35 -5.05 -4.94 -4.88
N ASN A 36 -4.93 -4.58 -6.16
CA ASN A 36 -3.66 -4.49 -6.87
C ASN A 36 -3.44 -3.03 -7.23
N MET A 37 -2.31 -2.45 -6.83
CA MET A 37 -2.07 -1.01 -6.98
C MET A 37 -0.64 -0.74 -7.44
N ASP A 38 -0.50 -0.10 -8.59
CA ASP A 38 0.80 0.32 -9.11
C ASP A 38 1.09 1.75 -8.64
N VAL A 39 2.28 1.97 -8.10
CA VAL A 39 2.71 3.25 -7.53
C VAL A 39 4.07 3.62 -8.07
N ARG A 40 4.24 4.88 -8.50
CA ARG A 40 5.54 5.41 -8.90
C ARG A 40 6.43 5.62 -7.69
N LEU A 41 7.64 5.08 -7.71
CA LEU A 41 8.59 5.12 -6.59
C LEU A 41 9.09 6.53 -6.25
N SER A 42 9.22 7.40 -7.26
CA SER A 42 9.82 8.73 -7.09
C SER A 42 8.95 9.66 -6.22
N ASP A 43 7.63 9.65 -6.44
CA ASP A 43 6.70 10.60 -5.86
C ASP A 43 5.50 9.94 -5.14
N GLY A 44 5.40 8.61 -5.18
CA GLY A 44 4.30 7.87 -4.56
C GLY A 44 2.96 8.05 -5.28
N GLU A 45 2.95 8.53 -6.54
CA GLU A 45 1.72 8.64 -7.32
C GLU A 45 1.13 7.25 -7.61
N ILE A 46 -0.16 7.06 -7.29
CA ILE A 46 -0.92 5.87 -7.69
C ILE A 46 -1.18 5.95 -9.20
N LEU A 47 -0.61 5.03 -9.96
CA LEU A 47 -0.70 4.98 -11.43
C LEU A 47 -1.90 4.16 -11.91
N ALA A 48 -2.17 3.06 -11.21
CA ALA A 48 -3.27 2.16 -11.50
C ALA A 48 -3.74 1.50 -10.21
N ILE A 49 -5.04 1.19 -10.14
CA ILE A 49 -5.60 0.43 -9.02
C ILE A 49 -6.77 -0.42 -9.48
N GLU A 50 -6.79 -1.67 -9.03
CA GLU A 50 -7.89 -2.60 -9.21
C GLU A 50 -8.29 -3.16 -7.85
N GLY A 51 -9.59 -3.38 -7.65
CA GLY A 51 -10.14 -3.94 -6.42
C GLY A 51 -10.91 -5.22 -6.70
N LEU A 52 -10.88 -6.14 -5.74
CA LEU A 52 -11.65 -7.37 -5.78
C LEU A 52 -12.36 -7.60 -4.44
N MET A 53 -13.69 -7.71 -4.49
CA MET A 53 -14.50 -8.11 -3.33
C MET A 53 -14.78 -9.60 -3.40
N LYS A 54 -14.10 -10.40 -2.57
CA LYS A 54 -14.30 -11.87 -2.52
C LYS A 54 -15.45 -12.26 -1.59
N ARG A 55 -15.63 -11.52 -0.50
CA ARG A 55 -16.73 -11.71 0.46
C ARG A 55 -17.23 -10.37 0.99
N TYR A 56 -18.52 -10.16 0.88
CA TYR A 56 -19.23 -8.98 1.34
C TYR A 56 -20.70 -9.31 1.59
N THR A 57 -21.39 -8.48 2.37
CA THR A 57 -22.76 -8.77 2.85
C THR A 57 -23.82 -7.84 2.29
N ASN A 58 -23.43 -6.66 1.79
CA ASN A 58 -24.37 -5.67 1.28
C ASN A 58 -24.33 -5.61 -0.25
N PHE A 59 -25.50 -5.64 -0.90
CA PHE A 59 -25.62 -5.60 -2.35
C PHE A 59 -25.07 -4.31 -2.97
N VAL A 60 -24.96 -3.23 -2.20
CA VAL A 60 -24.35 -1.97 -2.66
C VAL A 60 -22.82 -1.99 -2.62
N CYS A 61 -22.17 -2.96 -1.98
CA CYS A 61 -20.71 -2.99 -1.87
C CYS A 61 -19.99 -2.93 -3.24
N PRO A 62 -20.41 -3.66 -4.28
CA PRO A 62 -19.78 -3.57 -5.61
C PRO A 62 -19.84 -2.17 -6.24
N GLU A 63 -20.77 -1.30 -5.82
CA GLU A 63 -20.84 0.09 -6.29
C GLU A 63 -19.64 0.94 -5.83
N ALA A 64 -18.82 0.46 -4.90
CA ALA A 64 -17.57 1.10 -4.53
C ALA A 64 -16.44 0.93 -5.57
N MET A 65 -16.57 -0.02 -6.52
CA MET A 65 -15.55 -0.29 -7.53
C MET A 65 -15.21 0.92 -8.40
N PRO A 66 -16.19 1.68 -8.95
CA PRO A 66 -15.86 2.88 -9.73
C PRO A 66 -15.25 3.99 -8.87
N VAL A 67 -15.60 4.08 -7.58
CA VAL A 67 -15.04 5.09 -6.66
C VAL A 67 -13.55 4.84 -6.41
N LEU A 68 -13.12 3.58 -6.40
CA LEU A 68 -11.72 3.20 -6.23
C LEU A 68 -10.80 3.89 -7.23
N GLN A 69 -11.27 4.11 -8.47
CA GLN A 69 -10.50 4.76 -9.53
C GLN A 69 -10.15 6.22 -9.22
N THR A 70 -10.84 6.86 -8.26
CA THR A 70 -10.49 8.23 -7.84
C THR A 70 -9.15 8.30 -7.11
N ALA A 71 -8.58 7.16 -6.68
CA ALA A 71 -7.25 7.08 -6.09
C ALA A 71 -6.13 7.30 -7.13
N VAL A 72 -6.37 7.04 -8.41
CA VAL A 72 -5.38 7.27 -9.47
C VAL A 72 -5.00 8.75 -9.52
N GLY A 73 -3.69 9.03 -9.55
CA GLY A 73 -3.14 10.38 -9.49
C GLY A 73 -3.00 10.96 -8.08
N MET A 74 -3.44 10.25 -7.02
CA MET A 74 -3.12 10.65 -5.65
C MET A 74 -1.69 10.24 -5.30
N SER A 75 -0.97 11.10 -4.58
CA SER A 75 0.37 10.79 -4.07
C SER A 75 0.29 10.29 -2.62
N LEU A 76 0.89 9.14 -2.36
CA LEU A 76 1.08 8.55 -1.02
C LEU A 76 2.16 9.28 -0.19
N ARG A 77 2.67 10.40 -0.70
CA ARG A 77 3.64 11.28 -0.02
C ARG A 77 3.09 12.68 0.26
N GLU A 78 1.90 12.99 -0.26
CA GLU A 78 1.24 14.27 -0.02
C GLU A 78 0.85 14.40 1.47
N GLN A 79 1.03 15.57 2.08
CA GLN A 79 0.63 15.75 3.48
C GLN A 79 -0.87 15.45 3.68
N GLY A 80 -1.18 14.49 4.55
CA GLY A 80 -2.56 14.09 4.83
C GLY A 80 -3.22 13.24 3.74
N TRP A 81 -2.42 12.61 2.87
CA TRP A 81 -2.89 11.68 1.84
C TRP A 81 -3.81 10.58 2.41
N ASP A 82 -3.51 10.08 3.61
CA ASP A 82 -4.28 9.03 4.30
C ASP A 82 -5.71 9.47 4.61
N ARG A 83 -5.86 10.71 5.11
CA ARG A 83 -7.16 11.34 5.36
C ARG A 83 -7.92 11.58 4.07
N ARG A 84 -7.22 11.95 3.00
CA ARG A 84 -7.80 12.12 1.66
C ARG A 84 -8.31 10.78 1.12
N ILE A 85 -7.53 9.70 1.23
CA ILE A 85 -7.96 8.34 0.84
C ILE A 85 -9.19 7.92 1.64
N MET A 86 -9.19 8.08 2.96
CA MET A 86 -10.35 7.73 3.78
C MET A 86 -11.60 8.54 3.41
N LYS A 87 -11.44 9.83 3.07
CA LYS A 87 -12.55 10.69 2.66
C LYS A 87 -13.09 10.34 1.27
N GLU A 88 -12.21 10.17 0.29
CA GLU A 88 -12.57 10.06 -1.12
C GLU A 88 -12.86 8.62 -1.55
N ILE A 89 -12.19 7.64 -0.94
CA ILE A 89 -12.38 6.20 -1.21
C ILE A 89 -13.22 5.54 -0.13
N GLY A 90 -12.91 5.80 1.14
CA GLY A 90 -13.56 5.12 2.26
C GLY A 90 -15.03 5.52 2.41
N ARG A 91 -15.27 6.80 2.70
CA ARG A 91 -16.62 7.33 2.98
C ARG A 91 -17.53 7.39 1.75
N LYS A 92 -16.97 7.59 0.56
CA LYS A 92 -17.73 7.64 -0.70
C LYS A 92 -17.85 6.28 -1.39
N GLY A 93 -17.05 5.30 -0.98
CA GLY A 93 -16.98 3.97 -1.58
C GLY A 93 -16.92 2.87 -0.51
N CYS A 94 -15.72 2.37 -0.22
CA CYS A 94 -15.51 1.26 0.71
C CYS A 94 -14.36 1.56 1.68
N GLU A 95 -14.68 1.61 2.97
CA GLU A 95 -13.69 1.78 4.05
C GLU A 95 -12.61 0.69 4.00
N HIS A 96 -12.96 -0.56 3.73
CA HIS A 96 -11.98 -1.64 3.64
C HIS A 96 -10.93 -1.42 2.54
N PHE A 97 -11.30 -0.87 1.37
CA PHE A 97 -10.28 -0.53 0.36
C PHE A 97 -9.42 0.65 0.77
N ALA A 98 -10.01 1.67 1.38
CA ALA A 98 -9.26 2.80 1.89
C ALA A 98 -8.21 2.36 2.92
N GLU A 99 -8.57 1.46 3.83
CA GLU A 99 -7.65 0.87 4.81
C GLU A 99 -6.52 0.07 4.13
N ILE A 100 -6.81 -0.71 3.08
CA ILE A 100 -5.77 -1.42 2.33
C ILE A 100 -4.81 -0.45 1.64
N ILE A 101 -5.33 0.57 0.95
CA ILE A 101 -4.48 1.59 0.29
C ILE A 101 -3.61 2.32 1.30
N ILE A 102 -4.15 2.63 2.48
CA ILE A 102 -3.41 3.30 3.56
C ILE A 102 -2.26 2.41 4.06
N GLU A 103 -2.48 1.11 4.25
CA GLU A 103 -1.38 0.22 4.62
C GLU A 103 -0.36 0.06 3.50
N CYS A 104 -0.78 -0.02 2.23
CA CYS A 104 0.16 0.01 1.10
C CYS A 104 1.03 1.27 1.10
N GLY A 105 0.44 2.45 1.31
CA GLY A 105 1.19 3.71 1.38
C GLY A 105 2.15 3.79 2.56
N ARG A 106 1.76 3.26 3.73
CA ARG A 106 2.66 3.12 4.89
C ARG A 106 3.83 2.17 4.63
N SER A 107 3.64 1.17 3.75
CA SER A 107 4.69 0.25 3.34
C SER A 107 5.58 0.76 2.20
N LEU A 108 5.26 1.89 1.55
CA LEU A 108 6.00 2.39 0.39
C LEU A 108 7.50 2.56 0.64
N ASP A 109 7.85 3.21 1.74
CA ASP A 109 9.24 3.48 2.02
C ASP A 109 10.01 2.23 2.50
N GLN A 110 9.34 1.31 3.21
CA GLN A 110 9.93 0.01 3.53
C GLN A 110 10.22 -0.80 2.26
N ALA A 111 9.29 -0.79 1.30
CA ALA A 111 9.49 -1.42 0.00
C ALA A 111 10.69 -0.80 -0.73
N ARG A 112 10.78 0.54 -0.79
CA ARG A 112 11.94 1.24 -1.37
C ARG A 112 13.25 0.83 -0.74
N MET A 113 13.33 0.85 0.60
CA MET A 113 14.52 0.44 1.32
C MET A 113 14.90 -1.01 1.02
N SER A 114 13.94 -1.93 1.00
CA SER A 114 14.18 -3.33 0.65
C SER A 114 14.71 -3.50 -0.78
N LYS A 115 14.19 -2.74 -1.75
CA LYS A 115 14.69 -2.72 -3.12
C LYS A 115 16.15 -2.25 -3.18
N GLU A 116 16.44 -1.09 -2.59
CA GLU A 116 17.77 -0.50 -2.60
C GLU A 116 18.79 -1.39 -1.86
N MET A 117 18.38 -2.01 -0.74
CA MET A 117 19.21 -2.97 -0.02
C MET A 117 19.48 -4.22 -0.85
N TRP A 118 18.48 -4.75 -1.56
CA TRP A 118 18.65 -5.90 -2.43
C TRP A 118 19.62 -5.59 -3.57
N GLN A 119 19.48 -4.44 -4.24
CA GLN A 119 20.42 -3.98 -5.27
C GLN A 119 21.85 -3.82 -4.73
N ALA A 120 21.99 -3.29 -3.51
CA ALA A 120 23.30 -3.16 -2.87
C ALA A 120 23.94 -4.54 -2.59
N LEU A 121 23.14 -5.52 -2.12
CA LEU A 121 23.59 -6.89 -1.87
C LEU A 121 24.02 -7.63 -3.14
N GLU A 122 23.43 -7.33 -4.30
CA GLU A 122 23.89 -7.88 -5.59
C GLU A 122 25.32 -7.42 -5.92
N THR A 123 25.68 -6.20 -5.53
CA THR A 123 27.01 -5.63 -5.76
C THR A 123 28.02 -5.97 -4.66
N ASP A 124 27.57 -6.09 -3.41
CA ASP A 124 28.37 -6.45 -2.25
C ASP A 124 27.61 -7.43 -1.35
N PRO A 125 27.79 -8.75 -1.53
CA PRO A 125 27.16 -9.76 -0.69
C PRO A 125 27.59 -9.71 0.79
N GLY A 126 28.69 -9.02 1.11
CA GLY A 126 29.20 -8.81 2.46
C GLY A 126 28.63 -7.58 3.16
N LEU A 127 27.72 -6.85 2.50
CA LEU A 127 27.12 -5.63 3.01
C LEU A 127 26.54 -5.82 4.42
N ASN A 128 26.93 -4.95 5.34
CA ASN A 128 26.28 -4.86 6.64
C ASN A 128 24.89 -4.22 6.47
N GLN A 129 23.85 -5.07 6.49
CA GLN A 129 22.45 -4.65 6.28
C GLN A 129 21.94 -3.69 7.37
N VAL A 130 22.45 -3.80 8.61
CA VAL A 130 22.05 -2.91 9.71
C VAL A 130 22.59 -1.51 9.46
N GLU A 131 23.88 -1.39 9.14
CA GLU A 131 24.51 -0.10 8.80
C GLU A 131 23.86 0.52 7.56
N PHE A 132 23.52 -0.30 6.55
CA PHE A 132 22.77 0.17 5.39
C PHE A 132 21.41 0.78 5.79
N MET A 133 20.63 0.07 6.60
CA MET A 133 19.31 0.54 7.06
C MET A 133 19.42 1.84 7.86
N GLU A 134 20.37 1.92 8.80
CA GLU A 134 20.59 3.12 9.61
C GLU A 134 20.95 4.33 8.75
N LYS A 135 21.86 4.13 7.78
CA LYS A 135 22.22 5.18 6.81
C LYS A 135 21.02 5.59 5.96
N TRP A 136 20.26 4.62 5.45
CA TRP A 136 19.11 4.89 4.60
C TRP A 136 18.02 5.68 5.33
N LEU A 137 17.73 5.34 6.59
CA LEU A 137 16.79 6.09 7.44
C LEU A 137 17.27 7.51 7.73
N ALA A 138 18.57 7.71 7.93
CA ALA A 138 19.15 9.05 8.13
C ALA A 138 19.03 9.93 6.88
N GLU A 139 19.14 9.34 5.68
CA GLU A 139 19.00 10.03 4.39
C GLU A 139 17.52 10.23 3.99
N ASN A 140 16.60 9.43 4.54
CA ASN A 140 15.16 9.46 4.26
C ASN A 140 14.32 9.67 5.55
N PRO A 141 14.42 10.83 6.23
CA PRO A 141 13.84 11.04 7.57
C PRO A 141 12.30 11.08 7.63
N ALA A 142 11.60 11.01 6.49
CA ALA A 142 10.13 11.05 6.44
C ALA A 142 9.43 9.83 7.07
N ILE A 143 10.18 8.86 7.62
CA ILE A 143 9.73 7.52 8.01
C ILE A 143 9.68 7.35 9.55
N GLY A 144 10.00 8.38 10.31
CA GLY A 144 10.17 8.30 11.77
C GLY A 144 9.16 9.08 12.63
N ALA A 145 8.07 9.61 12.09
CA ALA A 145 7.09 10.43 12.83
C ALA A 145 5.67 9.86 12.78
#